data_AF-A0A1L9QWJ8-F1
#
_entry.id   AF-A0A1L9QWJ8-F1
#
_cell.length_a   1.000
_cell.length_b   1.000
_cell.length_c   1.000
_cell.angle_alpha   90.00
_cell.angle_beta   90.00
_cell.angle_gamma   90.00
#
_symmetry.space_group_name_H-M   'P 1'
#
loop_
_entity.id
_entity.type
_entity.pdbx_description
1 polymer ?
#
loop_
_entity_poly.entity_id
_entity_poly.type
_entity_poly.pdbx_seq_one_letter_code
_entity_poly.pdbx_strand_id
1 'polypeptide(L)'
;MAQTYRAKIFVTLRPSVLDPAGVAVESGLKELGYETVEGVRIGKYIDLQLQAEGEQEAQEQLDQMCDRLLANPVIENYRFDLIPE
;
A
#
# COMPACT_ATOMS: atom_id res chain seq x y z
N MET A 1 -4.47 -21.86 -18.24
CA MET A 1 -5.21 -20.80 -18.96
C MET A 1 -5.07 -19.55 -18.13
N ALA A 2 -4.87 -18.38 -18.74
CA ALA A 2 -4.76 -17.15 -17.97
C ALA A 2 -6.07 -16.83 -17.25
N GLN A 3 -5.96 -16.46 -15.98
CA GLN A 3 -7.06 -15.99 -15.14
C GLN A 3 -6.83 -14.52 -14.79
N THR A 4 -7.91 -13.77 -14.64
CA THR A 4 -7.86 -12.39 -14.16
C THR A 4 -7.78 -12.39 -12.64
N TYR A 5 -6.92 -11.54 -12.10
CA TYR A 5 -6.81 -11.29 -10.68
C TYR A 5 -6.98 -9.80 -10.42
N ARG A 6 -7.53 -9.47 -9.26
CA ARG A 6 -7.56 -8.12 -8.70
C ARG A 6 -6.55 -8.01 -7.58
N ALA A 7 -5.67 -7.02 -7.68
CA ALA A 7 -4.67 -6.71 -6.68
C ALA A 7 -5.02 -5.41 -5.97
N LYS A 8 -5.00 -5.46 -4.64
CA LYS A 8 -5.17 -4.32 -3.74
C LYS A 8 -3.85 -4.02 -3.06
N ILE A 9 -3.11 -3.05 -3.57
CA ILE A 9 -1.75 -2.74 -3.12
C ILE A 9 -1.80 -1.54 -2.17
N PHE A 10 -1.14 -1.69 -1.04
CA PHE A 10 -1.01 -0.68 0.00
C PHE A 10 0.45 -0.30 0.12
N VAL A 11 0.78 0.96 -0.15
CA VAL A 11 2.15 1.50 -0.04
C VAL A 11 2.20 2.49 1.12
N THR A 12 3.12 2.29 2.05
CA THR A 12 3.29 3.14 3.23
C THR A 12 4.76 3.47 3.45
N LEU A 13 5.05 4.66 3.96
CA LEU A 13 6.42 5.01 4.38
C LEU A 13 6.94 3.99 5.40
N ARG A 14 8.23 3.62 5.32
CA ARG A 14 8.92 2.78 6.31
C ARG A 14 8.79 3.39 7.71
N PRO A 15 8.75 2.59 8.79
CA PRO A 15 8.56 3.11 10.16
C PRO A 15 9.60 4.15 10.60
N SER A 16 10.83 4.04 10.10
CA SER A 16 11.92 4.98 10.38
C SER A 16 11.84 6.30 9.62
N VAL A 17 10.92 6.41 8.64
CA VAL A 17 10.74 7.62 7.83
C VAL A 17 9.60 8.44 8.42
N LEU A 18 9.90 9.72 8.67
CA LEU A 18 8.93 10.70 9.15
C LEU A 18 7.84 10.92 8.09
N ASP A 19 6.60 10.95 8.54
CA ASP A 19 5.42 11.26 7.72
C ASP A 19 4.80 12.59 8.17
N PRO A 20 5.21 13.74 7.60
CA PRO A 20 4.68 15.04 7.98
C PRO A 20 3.16 15.15 7.76
N ALA A 21 2.62 14.47 6.75
CA ALA A 21 1.21 14.52 6.44
C ALA A 21 0.39 13.72 7.48
N GLY A 22 0.88 12.54 7.87
CA GLY A 22 0.31 11.76 8.97
C GLY A 22 0.31 12.54 10.30
N VAL A 23 1.41 13.19 10.64
CA VAL A 23 1.50 14.04 11.85
C VAL A 23 0.48 15.19 11.80
N ALA A 24 0.32 15.84 10.66
CA ALA A 24 -0.66 16.93 10.52
C ALA A 24 -2.11 16.43 10.71
N VAL A 25 -2.44 15.25 10.16
CA VAL A 25 -3.76 14.64 10.34
C VAL A 25 -3.99 14.19 11.78
N GLU A 26 -2.99 13.62 12.45
CA GLU A 26 -3.07 13.25 13.87
C GLU A 26 -3.39 14.47 14.74
N SER A 27 -2.68 15.58 14.53
CA SER A 27 -2.95 16.84 15.24
C SER A 27 -4.37 17.34 14.97
N GLY A 28 -4.82 17.33 13.72
CA GLY A 28 -6.20 17.72 13.37
C GLY A 28 -7.26 16.84 14.03
N LEU A 29 -7.02 15.53 14.16
CA LEU A 29 -7.93 14.62 14.86
C LEU A 29 -8.00 14.94 16.36
N LYS A 30 -6.87 15.26 17.00
CA LYS A 30 -6.85 15.68 18.40
C LYS A 30 -7.59 17.00 18.61
N GLU A 31 -7.39 17.98 17.74
CA GLU A 31 -8.15 19.26 17.77
C GLU A 31 -9.67 19.06 17.64
N LEU A 32 -10.11 18.00 16.94
CA LEU A 32 -11.52 17.60 16.83
C LEU A 32 -12.03 16.81 18.06
N GLY A 33 -11.19 16.56 19.06
CA GLY A 33 -11.53 15.86 20.30
C GLY A 33 -11.27 14.35 20.27
N TYR A 34 -10.63 13.81 19.23
CA TYR A 34 -10.26 12.39 19.15
C TYR A 34 -8.92 12.11 19.83
N GLU A 35 -8.87 12.30 21.15
CA GLU A 35 -7.65 12.17 21.97
C GLU A 35 -7.07 10.73 22.01
N THR A 36 -7.87 9.72 21.64
CA THR A 36 -7.44 8.31 21.64
C THR A 36 -6.61 7.92 20.41
N VAL A 37 -6.38 8.85 19.47
CA VAL A 37 -5.56 8.58 18.28
C VAL A 37 -4.09 8.76 18.63
N GLU A 38 -3.38 7.65 18.72
CA GLU A 38 -1.96 7.59 19.14
C GLU A 38 -0.96 7.64 17.97
N GLY A 39 -1.44 7.54 16.73
CA GLY A 39 -0.57 7.62 15.56
C GLY A 39 -1.33 7.51 14.25
N VAL A 40 -0.95 8.34 13.28
CA VAL A 40 -1.48 8.32 11.92
C VAL A 40 -0.33 8.16 10.93
N ARG A 41 -0.51 7.26 9.96
CA ARG A 41 0.37 7.15 8.78
C ARG A 41 -0.48 7.24 7.53
N ILE A 42 -0.02 8.01 6.56
CA ILE A 42 -0.65 8.16 5.26
C ILE A 42 0.14 7.35 4.24
N GLY A 43 -0.62 6.68 3.37
CA GLY A 43 -0.09 5.83 2.32
C GLY A 43 -0.94 5.88 1.07
N LYS A 44 -0.51 5.14 0.06
CA LYS A 44 -1.21 4.99 -1.22
C LYS A 44 -1.99 3.68 -1.21
N TYR A 45 -3.20 3.74 -1.75
CA TYR A 45 -3.97 2.55 -2.13
C TYR A 45 -4.03 2.49 -3.65
N ILE A 46 -3.66 1.35 -4.22
CA ILE A 46 -3.64 1.11 -5.66
C ILE A 46 -4.49 -0.14 -5.92
N ASP A 47 -5.51 0.01 -6.75
CA ASP A 47 -6.40 -1.06 -7.19
C ASP A 47 -6.13 -1.32 -8.66
N LEU A 48 -5.69 -2.54 -8.99
CA LEU A 48 -5.39 -2.91 -10.37
C LEU A 48 -5.84 -4.33 -10.68
N GLN A 49 -6.07 -4.60 -11.97
CA GLN A 49 -6.36 -5.93 -12.49
C GLN A 49 -5.21 -6.40 -13.38
N LEU A 50 -4.87 -7.68 -13.29
CA LEU A 50 -3.86 -8.32 -14.12
C LEU A 50 -4.31 -9.72 -14.55
N GLN A 51 -3.79 -10.19 -15.69
CA GLN A 51 -3.97 -11.56 -16.14
C GLN A 51 -2.68 -12.34 -15.91
N ALA A 52 -2.81 -13.56 -15.39
CA ALA A 52 -1.68 -14.46 -15.14
C ALA A 52 -2.10 -15.92 -15.31
N GLU A 53 -1.17 -16.81 -15.63
CA GLU A 53 -1.44 -18.26 -15.76
C GLU A 53 -1.75 -18.93 -14.42
N GLY A 54 -1.40 -18.29 -13.32
CA GLY A 54 -1.68 -18.73 -11.96
C GLY A 54 -1.33 -17.66 -10.92
N GLU A 55 -1.70 -17.94 -9.67
CA GLU A 55 -1.54 -17.01 -8.56
C GLU A 55 -0.07 -16.66 -8.29
N GLN A 56 0.83 -17.62 -8.40
CA GLN A 56 2.27 -17.39 -8.20
C GLN A 56 2.83 -16.40 -9.22
N GLU A 57 2.49 -16.55 -10.50
CA GLU A 57 2.94 -15.63 -11.55
C GLU A 57 2.36 -14.22 -11.33
N ALA A 58 1.09 -14.12 -10.92
CA ALA A 58 0.48 -12.84 -10.57
C ALA A 58 1.24 -12.16 -9.42
N GLN A 59 1.61 -12.90 -8.37
CA GLN A 59 2.39 -12.38 -7.24
C GLN A 59 3.77 -11.88 -7.70
N GLU A 60 4.50 -12.68 -8.50
CA GLU A 60 5.82 -12.30 -9.01
C GLU A 60 5.76 -11.04 -9.89
N GLN A 61 4.72 -10.92 -10.72
CA GLN A 61 4.49 -9.72 -11.52
C GLN A 61 4.19 -8.49 -10.64
N LEU A 62 3.36 -8.66 -9.60
CA LEU A 62 3.01 -7.58 -8.67
C LEU A 62 4.21 -7.09 -7.87
N ASP A 63 5.05 -8.00 -7.37
CA ASP A 63 6.30 -7.65 -6.68
C ASP A 63 7.21 -6.83 -7.60
N GLN A 64 7.40 -7.26 -8.85
CA GLN A 64 8.19 -6.52 -9.83
C GLN A 64 7.61 -5.13 -10.13
N MET A 65 6.29 -5.02 -10.28
CA MET A 65 5.63 -3.73 -10.49
C MET A 65 5.82 -2.80 -9.28
N CYS A 66 5.70 -3.34 -8.07
CA CYS A 66 5.88 -2.60 -6.83
C CYS A 66 7.30 -2.09 -6.68
N ASP A 67 8.30 -2.95 -6.85
CA ASP A 67 9.72 -2.61 -6.70
C ASP A 67 10.21 -1.63 -7.76
N ARG A 68 9.66 -1.69 -8.98
CA ARG A 68 10.12 -0.86 -10.10
C ARG A 68 9.42 0.48 -10.21
N LEU A 69 8.17 0.59 -9.76
CA LEU A 69 7.35 1.76 -10.04
C LEU A 69 6.42 2.18 -8.90
N LEU A 70 5.67 1.25 -8.32
CA LEU A 70 4.55 1.63 -7.45
C LEU A 70 5.00 2.05 -6.05
N ALA A 71 6.14 1.54 -5.60
CA ALA A 71 6.76 1.89 -4.33
C ALA A 71 8.19 2.37 -4.54
N ASN A 72 8.63 3.33 -3.72
CA ASN A 72 10.04 3.68 -3.60
C ASN A 72 10.71 2.75 -2.58
N PRO A 73 11.56 1.79 -2.99
CA PRO A 73 12.09 0.77 -2.07
C PRO A 73 12.99 1.35 -0.96
N VAL A 74 13.53 2.56 -1.13
CA VAL A 74 14.40 3.19 -0.13
C VAL A 74 13.59 3.67 1.08
N ILE A 75 12.40 4.22 0.87
CA ILE A 75 11.63 4.93 1.91
C ILE A 75 10.22 4.39 2.13
N GLU A 76 9.71 3.53 1.25
CA GLU A 76 8.39 2.93 1.33
C GLU A 76 8.47 1.41 1.48
N ASN A 77 7.44 0.84 2.10
CA ASN A 77 7.10 -0.58 2.09
C ASN A 77 5.77 -0.74 1.36
N TYR A 78 5.54 -1.93 0.80
CA TYR A 78 4.23 -2.30 0.28
C TYR A 78 3.77 -3.65 0.81
N ARG A 79 2.46 -3.87 0.72
CA ARG A 79 1.81 -5.16 0.81
C ARG A 79 0.68 -5.18 -0.20
N PHE A 80 0.23 -6.35 -0.61
CA PHE A 80 -0.96 -6.46 -1.45
C PHE A 80 -1.82 -7.65 -1.07
N ASP A 81 -3.12 -7.51 -1.31
CA ASP A 81 -4.06 -8.62 -1.29
C ASP A 81 -4.38 -8.98 -2.75
N LEU A 82 -4.37 -10.29 -3.07
CA LEU A 82 -4.64 -10.80 -4.40
C LEU A 82 -5.92 -11.64 -4.38
N ILE A 83 -6.84 -11.34 -5.31
CA ILE A 83 -8.17 -11.96 -5.37
C ILE A 83 -8.38 -12.49 -6.79
N PRO A 84 -8.60 -13.79 -7.00
CA PRO A 84 -9.00 -14.32 -8.31
C PRO A 84 -10.38 -13.78 -8.69
N GLU A 85 -10.54 -13.39 -9.95
CA GLU A 85 -11.83 -13.02 -10.56
C GLU A 85 -12.35 -14.11 -11.51
#